data_AF-A0A7X3WMP0-F1
#
_entry.id   AF-A0A7X3WMP0-F1
#
_cell.length_a   1.000
_cell.length_b   1.000
_cell.length_c   1.000
_cell.angle_alpha   90.00
_cell.angle_beta   90.00
_cell.angle_gamma   90.00
#
_symmetry.space_group_name_H-M   'P 1'
#
loop_
_entity.id
_entity.type
_entity.pdbx_description
1 polymer ?
#
loop_
_entity_poly.entity_id
_entity_poly.type
_entity_poly.pdbx_seq_one_letter_code
_entity_poly.pdbx_strand_id
1 'polypeptide(L)'
;MENFLELMQTLRQGIRSLGLEEQVDHIIQVSGLVDHHGREGGEKAKSRIENLQELVAAARDFNLENESYAGMQPVDAFLSHAALEAGEGQGTQWEDCVQLMTLHKAKGLEFALVFIVGLEEGLFPSGMSMEEPGRLEEERRLCYVGITRTRLQLVLTYAESRRRFGADRYYNTPSRFIGEIPAELITEVRPRAMIAKPVHSATKAGTFAKDTGIRIGCSVIHAKFGKGVVLDCEGAGSSARVQVNFEEKGCKWLVVSYANLDVLT
;
A
#
# COMPACT_ATOMS: atom_id res chain seq x y z
N MET A 1 -30.12 -15.50 23.42
CA MET A 1 -29.57 -16.70 22.75
C MET A 1 -30.21 -16.90 21.38
N GLU A 2 -31.53 -16.74 21.23
CA GLU A 2 -32.23 -16.88 19.93
C GLU A 2 -31.63 -15.99 18.82
N ASN A 3 -31.45 -14.69 19.06
CA ASN A 3 -30.86 -13.77 18.07
C ASN A 3 -29.43 -14.17 17.62
N PHE A 4 -28.65 -14.81 18.50
CA PHE A 4 -27.31 -15.29 18.14
C PHE A 4 -27.39 -16.53 17.26
N LEU A 5 -28.31 -17.44 17.55
CA LEU A 5 -28.54 -18.63 16.72
C LEU A 5 -29.06 -18.25 15.33
N GLU A 6 -29.96 -17.27 15.23
CA GLU A 6 -30.43 -16.71 13.97
C GLU A 6 -29.29 -16.08 13.16
N LEU A 7 -28.42 -15.30 13.81
CA LEU A 7 -27.22 -14.76 13.18
C LEU A 7 -26.30 -15.86 12.65
N MET A 8 -26.01 -16.89 13.46
CA MET A 8 -25.16 -18.02 13.04
C MET A 8 -25.76 -18.79 11.87
N GLN A 9 -27.08 -18.97 11.83
CA GLN A 9 -27.77 -19.59 10.69
C GLN A 9 -27.70 -18.72 9.44
N THR A 10 -27.90 -17.41 9.59
CA THR A 10 -27.79 -16.43 8.49
C THR A 10 -26.39 -16.45 7.88
N LEU A 11 -25.35 -16.34 8.72
CA LEU A 11 -23.96 -16.43 8.30
C LEU A 11 -23.67 -17.75 7.58
N ARG A 12 -24.08 -18.89 8.17
CA ARG A 12 -23.86 -20.21 7.57
C ARG A 12 -24.55 -20.39 6.23
N GLN A 13 -25.72 -19.78 6.02
CA GLN A 13 -26.42 -19.83 4.73
C GLN A 13 -25.76 -18.90 3.72
N GLY A 14 -25.36 -17.69 4.12
CA GLY A 14 -24.78 -16.67 3.26
C GLY A 14 -23.45 -17.08 2.61
N ILE A 15 -22.68 -17.95 3.25
CA ILE A 15 -21.34 -18.34 2.77
C ILE A 15 -21.31 -19.59 1.86
N ARG A 16 -22.43 -20.32 1.69
CA ARG A 16 -22.42 -21.67 1.07
C ARG A 16 -21.88 -21.73 -0.36
N SER A 17 -22.04 -20.65 -1.13
CA SER A 17 -21.67 -20.58 -2.55
C SER A 17 -20.54 -19.60 -2.83
N LEU A 18 -19.89 -19.08 -1.80
CA LEU A 18 -18.87 -18.05 -1.90
C LEU A 18 -17.46 -18.65 -1.89
N GLY A 19 -16.51 -18.01 -2.57
CA GLY A 19 -15.08 -18.31 -2.46
C GLY A 19 -14.51 -17.88 -1.11
N LEU A 20 -13.33 -18.36 -0.73
CA LEU A 20 -12.74 -18.12 0.61
C LEU A 20 -12.67 -16.63 0.99
N GLU A 21 -12.19 -15.76 0.09
CA GLU A 21 -12.16 -14.30 0.28
C GLU A 21 -13.56 -13.74 0.60
N GLU A 22 -14.54 -14.07 -0.24
CA GLU A 22 -15.92 -13.61 -0.13
C GLU A 22 -16.60 -14.14 1.14
N GLN A 23 -16.28 -15.37 1.57
CA GLN A 23 -16.77 -15.93 2.82
C GLN A 23 -16.26 -15.12 4.03
N VAL A 24 -14.96 -14.79 4.05
CA VAL A 24 -14.33 -14.03 5.13
C VAL A 24 -14.90 -12.61 5.18
N ASP A 25 -14.98 -11.92 4.04
CA ASP A 25 -15.57 -10.57 3.98
C ASP A 25 -17.04 -10.58 4.42
N HIS A 26 -17.85 -11.53 3.91
CA HIS A 26 -19.26 -11.65 4.29
C HIS A 26 -19.44 -11.82 5.80
N ILE A 27 -18.63 -12.67 6.44
CA ILE A 27 -18.70 -12.88 7.89
C ILE A 27 -18.30 -11.61 8.65
N ILE A 28 -17.23 -10.93 8.24
CA ILE A 28 -16.77 -9.69 8.86
C ILE A 28 -17.83 -8.59 8.81
N GLN A 29 -18.51 -8.43 7.68
CA GLN A 29 -19.58 -7.45 7.53
C GLN A 29 -20.84 -7.82 8.32
N VAL A 30 -21.36 -9.04 8.13
CA VAL A 30 -22.67 -9.46 8.68
C VAL A 30 -22.62 -9.72 10.18
N SER A 31 -21.46 -10.12 10.73
CA SER A 31 -21.29 -10.26 12.19
C SER A 31 -21.38 -8.92 12.94
N GLY A 32 -21.29 -7.79 12.24
CA GLY A 32 -21.24 -6.45 12.84
C GLY A 32 -19.88 -6.11 13.47
N LEU A 33 -18.81 -6.86 13.17
CA LEU A 33 -17.47 -6.59 13.69
C LEU A 33 -16.92 -5.25 13.20
N VAL A 34 -17.16 -4.91 11.93
CA VAL A 34 -16.76 -3.60 11.36
C VAL A 34 -17.44 -2.47 12.10
N ASP A 35 -18.76 -2.55 12.28
CA ASP A 35 -19.54 -1.56 13.03
C ASP A 35 -19.10 -1.45 14.48
N HIS A 36 -18.84 -2.59 15.13
CA HIS A 36 -18.39 -2.65 16.52
C HIS A 36 -17.06 -1.89 16.70
N HIS A 37 -16.07 -2.17 15.86
CA HIS A 37 -14.77 -1.49 15.92
C HIS A 37 -14.85 -0.03 15.44
N GLY A 38 -15.72 0.28 14.49
CA GLY A 38 -15.93 1.64 14.01
C GLY A 38 -16.47 2.59 15.08
N ARG A 39 -17.31 2.09 16.00
CA ARG A 39 -17.89 2.88 17.11
C ARG A 39 -16.86 3.36 18.13
N GLU A 40 -15.72 2.67 18.26
CA GLU A 40 -14.68 3.05 19.23
C GLU A 40 -13.97 4.36 18.84
N GLY A 41 -14.06 4.77 17.56
CA GLY A 41 -13.47 6.00 17.06
C GLY A 41 -11.94 6.05 17.12
N GLY A 42 -11.37 7.08 16.49
CA GLY A 42 -9.92 7.34 16.51
C GLY A 42 -9.07 6.32 15.75
N GLU A 43 -7.75 6.37 15.97
CA GLU A 43 -6.77 5.56 15.23
C GLU A 43 -6.85 4.07 15.53
N LYS A 44 -7.20 3.70 16.77
CA LYS A 44 -7.33 2.29 17.17
C LYS A 44 -8.48 1.60 16.42
N ALA A 45 -9.60 2.29 16.24
CA ALA A 45 -10.72 1.80 15.44
C ALA A 45 -10.31 1.56 13.99
N LYS A 46 -9.65 2.55 13.37
CA LYS A 46 -9.15 2.45 11.99
C LYS A 46 -8.19 1.28 11.82
N SER A 47 -7.18 1.18 12.69
CA SER A 47 -6.21 0.08 12.65
C SER A 47 -6.88 -1.29 12.81
N ARG A 48 -7.93 -1.43 13.63
CA ARG A 48 -8.68 -2.69 13.73
C ARG A 48 -9.44 -3.04 12.46
N ILE A 49 -10.12 -2.07 11.84
CA ILE A 49 -10.82 -2.28 10.57
C ILE A 49 -9.83 -2.62 9.45
N GLU A 50 -8.70 -1.92 9.40
CA GLU A 50 -7.58 -2.19 8.49
C GLU A 50 -7.05 -3.62 8.64
N ASN A 51 -6.84 -4.10 9.87
CA ASN A 51 -6.45 -5.50 10.11
C ASN A 51 -7.50 -6.51 9.62
N LEU A 52 -8.79 -6.20 9.74
CA LEU A 52 -9.86 -7.05 9.20
C LEU A 52 -9.82 -7.09 7.66
N GLN A 53 -9.50 -5.97 7.00
CA GLN A 53 -9.33 -5.93 5.55
C GLN A 53 -8.09 -6.70 5.08
N GLU A 54 -7.00 -6.66 5.86
CA GLU A 54 -5.83 -7.51 5.60
C GLU A 54 -6.14 -9.00 5.76
N LEU A 55 -7.03 -9.38 6.69
CA LEU A 55 -7.49 -10.76 6.81
C LEU A 55 -8.23 -11.23 5.54
N VAL A 56 -9.05 -10.37 4.94
CA VAL A 56 -9.70 -10.66 3.64
C VAL A 56 -8.66 -10.80 2.53
N ALA A 57 -7.67 -9.92 2.48
CA ALA A 57 -6.58 -10.00 1.50
C ALA A 57 -5.73 -11.27 1.66
N ALA A 58 -5.44 -11.69 2.90
CA ALA A 58 -4.74 -12.94 3.20
C ALA A 58 -5.54 -14.16 2.72
N ALA A 59 -6.86 -14.15 2.91
CA ALA A 59 -7.76 -15.19 2.40
C ALA A 59 -7.79 -15.24 0.86
N ARG A 60 -7.71 -14.10 0.18
CA ARG A 60 -7.59 -14.02 -1.29
C ARG A 60 -6.27 -14.59 -1.81
N ASP A 61 -5.17 -14.23 -1.17
CA ASP A 61 -3.82 -14.61 -1.61
C ASP A 61 -3.42 -16.02 -1.12
N PHE A 62 -4.27 -16.69 -0.33
CA PHE A 62 -4.05 -18.04 0.19
C PHE A 62 -4.04 -19.09 -0.94
N ASN A 63 -2.92 -19.80 -1.07
CA ASN A 63 -2.74 -20.81 -2.11
C ASN A 63 -3.18 -22.20 -1.63
N LEU A 64 -4.32 -22.66 -2.13
CA LEU A 64 -4.89 -23.98 -1.85
C LEU A 64 -4.16 -25.14 -2.55
N GLU A 65 -3.28 -24.86 -3.52
CA GLU A 65 -2.58 -25.90 -4.29
C GLU A 65 -1.36 -26.49 -3.56
N ASN A 66 -1.11 -26.09 -2.32
CA ASN A 66 -0.07 -26.69 -1.50
C ASN A 66 -0.46 -28.14 -1.14
N GLU A 67 0.40 -29.10 -1.47
CA GLU A 67 0.19 -30.55 -1.18
C GLU A 67 -0.12 -30.82 0.30
N SER A 68 0.36 -29.93 1.19
CA SER A 68 0.12 -29.99 2.63
C SER A 68 -1.36 -29.90 3.04
N TYR A 69 -2.23 -29.40 2.15
CA TYR A 69 -3.67 -29.20 2.41
C TYR A 69 -4.57 -30.10 1.55
N ALA A 70 -4.01 -31.12 0.90
CA ALA A 70 -4.76 -32.02 0.02
C ALA A 70 -5.96 -32.66 0.72
N GLY A 71 -7.16 -32.49 0.15
CA GLY A 71 -8.41 -33.06 0.65
C GLY A 71 -9.12 -32.25 1.75
N MET A 72 -8.56 -31.10 2.17
CA MET A 72 -9.22 -30.19 3.10
C MET A 72 -10.21 -29.26 2.39
N GLN A 73 -11.25 -28.81 3.10
CA GLN A 73 -12.05 -27.67 2.64
C GLN A 73 -11.22 -26.39 2.71
N PRO A 74 -11.45 -25.39 1.83
CA PRO A 74 -10.65 -24.18 1.79
C PRO A 74 -10.53 -23.43 3.12
N VAL A 75 -11.62 -23.36 3.89
CA VAL A 75 -11.63 -22.72 5.21
C VAL A 75 -10.79 -23.51 6.22
N ASP A 76 -10.90 -24.84 6.23
CA ASP A 76 -10.14 -25.69 7.15
C ASP A 76 -8.64 -25.61 6.85
N ALA A 77 -8.28 -25.59 5.56
CA ALA A 77 -6.90 -25.40 5.11
C ALA A 77 -6.36 -24.02 5.54
N PHE A 78 -7.14 -22.95 5.33
CA PHE A 78 -6.76 -21.59 5.72
C PHE A 78 -6.59 -21.45 7.23
N LEU A 79 -7.53 -21.99 8.03
CA LEU A 79 -7.42 -21.98 9.49
C LEU A 79 -6.22 -22.79 9.99
N SER A 80 -5.93 -23.92 9.35
CA SER A 80 -4.76 -24.74 9.68
C SER A 80 -3.45 -24.00 9.37
N HIS A 81 -3.38 -23.34 8.21
CA HIS A 81 -2.25 -22.50 7.84
C HIS A 81 -2.05 -21.35 8.82
N ALA A 82 -3.13 -20.60 9.11
CA ALA A 82 -3.08 -19.50 10.08
C ALA A 82 -2.67 -19.95 11.48
N ALA A 83 -3.08 -21.14 11.92
CA ALA A 83 -2.69 -21.69 13.23
C ALA A 83 -1.21 -22.10 13.29
N LEU A 84 -0.64 -22.59 12.19
CA LEU A 84 0.80 -22.90 12.08
C LEU A 84 1.63 -21.62 12.07
N GLU A 85 1.24 -20.65 11.25
CA GLU A 85 1.93 -19.34 11.19
C GLU A 85 1.75 -18.53 12.48
N ALA A 86 0.64 -18.70 13.20
CA ALA A 86 0.39 -18.08 14.50
C ALA A 86 1.20 -18.76 15.62
N GLY A 87 2.53 -18.65 15.54
CA GLY A 87 3.45 -19.13 16.55
C GLY A 87 4.81 -19.54 16.00
N GLU A 88 4.87 -20.01 14.75
CA GLU A 88 6.14 -20.29 14.08
C GLU A 88 6.90 -18.99 13.76
N GLY A 89 8.11 -18.85 14.30
CA GLY A 89 9.00 -17.72 14.02
C GLY A 89 8.93 -16.53 14.99
N GLN A 90 8.03 -16.54 15.99
CA GLN A 90 8.12 -15.60 17.09
C GLN A 90 9.21 -16.07 18.07
N GLY A 91 10.41 -15.52 17.92
CA GLY A 91 11.51 -15.85 18.81
C GLY A 91 11.15 -15.53 20.26
N THR A 92 11.49 -16.43 21.17
CA THR A 92 11.30 -16.17 22.60
C THR A 92 12.25 -15.05 23.06
N GLN A 93 11.95 -14.44 24.22
CA GLN A 93 12.89 -13.52 24.84
C GLN A 93 14.23 -14.26 24.97
N TRP A 94 15.32 -13.70 24.43
CA TRP A 94 16.69 -14.26 24.38
C TRP A 94 17.07 -15.15 23.18
N GLU A 95 16.18 -15.35 22.20
CA GLU A 95 16.57 -15.98 20.92
C GLU A 95 17.20 -14.98 19.95
N ASP A 96 18.22 -15.43 19.22
CA ASP A 96 18.85 -14.66 18.14
C ASP A 96 17.93 -14.62 16.93
N CYS A 97 17.07 -13.61 16.87
CA CYS A 97 16.10 -13.42 15.81
C CYS A 97 15.97 -11.95 15.39
N VAL A 98 15.47 -11.74 14.17
CA VAL A 98 15.18 -10.40 13.65
C VAL A 98 14.02 -9.79 14.43
N GLN A 99 14.25 -8.60 14.99
CA GLN A 99 13.26 -7.89 15.79
C GLN A 99 12.37 -7.03 14.90
N LEU A 100 11.09 -7.39 14.77
CA LEU A 100 10.08 -6.59 14.06
C LEU A 100 9.23 -5.80 15.06
N MET A 101 9.16 -4.49 14.90
CA MET A 101 8.35 -3.63 15.76
C MET A 101 7.98 -2.32 15.06
N THR A 102 7.02 -1.60 15.62
CA THR A 102 6.71 -0.24 15.18
C THR A 102 7.76 0.75 15.69
N LEU A 103 7.94 1.88 14.98
CA LEU A 103 8.87 2.94 15.40
C LEU A 103 8.60 3.44 16.84
N HIS A 104 7.33 3.49 17.25
CA HIS A 104 6.94 3.86 18.61
C HIS A 104 7.50 2.91 19.67
N LYS A 105 7.50 1.59 19.40
CA LYS A 105 8.02 0.57 20.31
C LYS A 105 9.55 0.52 20.36
N ALA A 106 10.22 1.06 19.33
CA ALA A 106 11.68 1.09 19.28
C ALA A 106 12.31 2.17 20.20
N LYS A 107 11.52 3.07 20.78
CA LYS A 107 12.01 4.15 21.64
C LYS A 107 12.78 3.58 22.84
N GLY A 108 14.03 4.02 22.99
CA GLY A 108 14.91 3.57 24.08
C GLY A 108 15.69 2.29 23.80
N LEU A 109 15.45 1.65 22.65
CA LEU A 109 16.25 0.52 22.16
C LEU A 109 17.32 1.01 21.18
N GLU A 110 18.34 0.19 20.95
CA GLU A 110 19.36 0.43 19.93
C GLU A 110 19.79 -0.88 19.29
N PHE A 111 20.05 -0.84 17.98
CA PHE A 111 20.41 -2.01 17.18
C PHE A 111 21.61 -1.69 16.30
N ALA A 112 22.46 -2.71 16.05
CA ALA A 112 23.59 -2.57 15.13
C ALA A 112 23.13 -2.20 13.71
N LEU A 113 22.10 -2.89 13.22
CA LEU A 113 21.52 -2.76 11.90
C LEU A 113 20.03 -2.46 12.05
N VAL A 114 19.53 -1.44 11.36
CA VAL A 114 18.10 -1.06 11.37
C VAL A 114 17.59 -0.95 9.95
N PHE A 115 16.43 -1.56 9.70
CA PHE A 115 15.67 -1.37 8.46
C PHE A 115 14.41 -0.56 8.79
N ILE A 116 14.27 0.61 8.19
CA ILE A 116 13.00 1.35 8.19
C ILE A 116 12.33 1.09 6.85
N VAL A 117 11.18 0.42 6.90
CA VAL A 117 10.42 -0.01 5.73
C VAL A 117 9.18 0.84 5.52
N GLY A 118 8.71 0.91 4.28
CA GLY A 118 7.47 1.62 3.95
C GLY A 118 7.59 3.15 4.08
N LEU A 119 8.77 3.70 3.78
CA LEU A 119 8.97 5.16 3.69
C LEU A 119 8.34 5.71 2.42
N GLU A 120 7.02 5.78 2.43
CA GLU A 120 6.15 6.15 1.33
C GLU A 120 5.23 7.30 1.77
N GLU A 121 4.99 8.31 0.93
CA GLU A 121 3.96 9.31 1.19
C GLU A 121 2.58 8.62 1.33
N GLY A 122 1.83 9.02 2.36
CA GLY A 122 0.55 8.39 2.71
C GLY A 122 0.69 7.15 3.60
N LEU A 123 1.89 6.57 3.76
CA LEU A 123 2.20 5.54 4.77
C LEU A 123 3.01 6.12 5.92
N PHE A 124 4.16 6.70 5.59
CA PHE A 124 5.06 7.37 6.51
C PHE A 124 5.83 8.50 5.79
N PRO A 125 5.31 9.74 5.79
CA PRO A 125 4.23 10.19 6.66
C PRO A 125 2.84 9.63 6.29
N SER A 126 1.99 9.40 7.28
CA SER A 126 0.63 8.90 7.04
C SER A 126 -0.23 9.99 6.39
N GLY A 127 -1.21 9.58 5.58
CA GLY A 127 -2.09 10.51 4.87
C GLY A 127 -2.82 11.47 5.82
N MET A 128 -3.19 11.01 7.02
CA MET A 128 -3.87 11.85 8.03
C MET A 128 -2.97 12.95 8.58
N SER A 129 -1.68 12.64 8.77
CA SER A 129 -0.71 13.61 9.30
C SER A 129 -0.37 14.72 8.32
N MET A 130 -0.78 14.59 7.06
CA MET A 130 -0.69 15.66 6.06
C MET A 130 -1.83 16.68 6.15
N GLU A 131 -2.98 16.30 6.70
CA GLU A 131 -4.17 17.15 6.75
C GLU A 131 -4.22 18.02 8.02
N GLU A 132 -3.65 17.53 9.13
CA GLU A 132 -3.67 18.22 10.41
C GLU A 132 -2.35 18.98 10.70
N PRO A 133 -2.42 20.30 11.03
CA PRO A 133 -1.25 21.07 11.43
C PRO A 133 -0.55 20.46 12.65
N GLY A 134 0.78 20.29 12.56
CA GLY A 134 1.63 19.78 13.66
C GLY A 134 1.78 18.25 13.71
N ARG A 135 0.88 17.47 13.10
CA ARG A 135 1.05 16.00 13.04
C ARG A 135 2.22 15.56 12.18
N LEU A 136 2.47 16.24 11.08
CA LEU A 136 3.64 15.99 10.24
C LEU A 136 4.95 16.13 11.03
N GLU A 137 5.04 17.10 11.94
CA GLU A 137 6.22 17.26 12.78
C GLU A 137 6.38 16.13 13.80
N GLU A 138 5.28 15.57 14.28
CA GLU A 138 5.30 14.40 15.16
C GLU A 138 5.82 13.16 14.42
N GLU A 139 5.36 12.94 13.18
CA GLU A 139 5.88 11.84 12.37
C GLU A 139 7.34 12.06 11.95
N ARG A 140 7.75 13.32 11.73
CA ARG A 140 9.17 13.66 11.53
C ARG A 140 9.99 13.32 12.77
N ARG A 141 9.50 13.65 13.98
CA ARG A 141 10.13 13.25 15.25
C ARG A 141 10.20 11.73 15.38
N LEU A 142 9.16 11.01 14.95
CA LEU A 142 9.13 9.56 14.95
C LEU A 142 10.18 8.97 13.99
N CYS A 143 10.36 9.57 12.80
CA CYS A 143 11.37 9.18 11.83
C CYS A 143 12.77 9.39 12.41
N TYR A 144 13.01 10.55 13.03
CA TYR A 144 14.26 10.85 13.76
C TYR A 144 14.55 9.83 14.86
N VAL A 145 13.54 9.45 15.67
CA VAL A 145 13.71 8.40 16.68
C VAL A 145 14.17 7.10 16.02
N GLY A 146 13.52 6.66 14.94
CA GLY A 146 13.89 5.48 14.17
C GLY A 146 15.33 5.49 13.68
N ILE A 147 15.73 6.58 13.01
CA ILE A 147 17.10 6.77 12.49
C ILE A 147 18.12 6.64 13.63
N THR A 148 17.87 7.30 14.77
CA THR A 148 18.78 7.31 15.93
C THR A 148 18.77 6.01 16.75
N ARG A 149 17.96 4.99 16.41
CA ARG A 149 18.10 3.65 17.04
C ARG A 149 19.24 2.84 16.42
N THR A 150 19.84 3.34 15.35
CA THR A 150 20.85 2.64 14.57
C THR A 150 22.26 2.93 15.07
N ARG A 151 23.07 1.89 15.31
CA ARG A 151 24.46 2.05 15.75
C ARG A 151 25.49 1.96 14.62
N LEU A 152 25.29 1.09 13.64
CA LEU A 152 26.26 0.86 12.55
C LEU A 152 25.70 1.18 11.17
N GLN A 153 24.55 0.61 10.80
CA GLN A 153 24.02 0.76 9.45
C GLN A 153 22.50 0.88 9.42
N LEU A 154 22.03 1.90 8.70
CA LEU A 154 20.61 2.17 8.48
C LEU A 154 20.28 1.87 7.02
N VAL A 155 19.19 1.12 6.81
CA VAL A 155 18.65 0.86 5.48
C VAL A 155 17.22 1.40 5.44
N LEU A 156 16.96 2.26 4.46
CA LEU A 156 15.65 2.86 4.22
C LEU A 156 15.05 2.24 2.96
N THR A 157 13.79 1.81 3.02
CA THR A 157 13.11 1.20 1.85
C THR A 157 11.73 1.78 1.63
N TYR A 158 11.34 1.88 0.36
CA TYR A 158 10.01 2.26 -0.10
C TYR A 158 9.63 1.37 -1.29
N ALA A 159 8.33 1.15 -1.50
CA ALA A 159 7.83 0.40 -2.64
C ALA A 159 7.18 1.35 -3.67
N GLU A 160 7.61 1.29 -4.93
CA GLU A 160 6.96 2.04 -6.03
C GLU A 160 5.49 1.64 -6.21
N SER A 161 5.16 0.38 -5.88
CA SER A 161 3.80 -0.14 -5.89
C SER A 161 3.54 -1.05 -4.69
N ARG A 162 2.39 -0.89 -4.02
CA ARG A 162 1.99 -1.70 -2.86
C ARG A 162 0.50 -2.03 -2.91
N ARG A 163 0.13 -3.26 -2.52
CA ARG A 163 -1.25 -3.63 -2.16
C ARG A 163 -1.49 -3.27 -0.70
N ARG A 164 -2.61 -2.63 -0.39
CA ARG A 164 -3.04 -2.33 0.99
C ARG A 164 -4.54 -2.51 1.11
N PHE A 165 -5.00 -3.12 2.20
CA PHE A 165 -6.42 -3.18 2.59
C PHE A 165 -7.34 -3.71 1.48
N GLY A 166 -6.91 -4.76 0.80
CA GLY A 166 -7.65 -5.41 -0.30
C GLY A 166 -7.71 -4.60 -1.61
N ALA A 167 -7.42 -3.30 -1.59
CA ALA A 167 -7.42 -2.43 -2.76
C ALA A 167 -6.20 -2.66 -3.68
N ASP A 168 -6.44 -2.41 -4.97
CA ASP A 168 -5.43 -2.57 -6.03
C ASP A 168 -4.20 -1.69 -5.83
N ARG A 169 -3.12 -2.06 -6.53
CA ARG A 169 -1.79 -1.46 -6.51
C ARG A 169 -1.81 0.07 -6.36
N TYR A 170 -1.46 0.56 -5.18
CA TYR A 170 -1.12 1.96 -4.97
C TYR A 170 0.27 2.23 -5.49
N TYR A 171 0.41 3.15 -6.44
CA TYR A 171 1.71 3.71 -6.80
C TYR A 171 2.10 4.75 -5.75
N ASN A 172 3.22 4.52 -5.08
CA ASN A 172 3.62 5.35 -3.95
C ASN A 172 4.79 6.27 -4.32
N THR A 173 4.67 7.54 -3.91
CA THR A 173 5.81 8.47 -3.93
C THR A 173 6.71 8.16 -2.74
N PRO A 174 8.06 8.21 -2.89
CA PRO A 174 8.96 8.11 -1.75
C PRO A 174 8.63 9.15 -0.67
N SER A 175 8.76 8.77 0.59
CA SER A 175 8.56 9.67 1.72
C SER A 175 9.46 10.90 1.60
N ARG A 176 8.90 12.08 1.88
CA ARG A 176 9.67 13.32 2.01
C ARG A 176 10.82 13.22 3.01
N PHE A 177 10.70 12.37 4.03
CA PHE A 177 11.76 12.19 5.04
C PHE A 177 13.05 11.65 4.44
N ILE A 178 12.98 10.92 3.31
CA ILE A 178 14.17 10.50 2.56
C ILE A 178 14.88 11.73 1.97
N GLY A 179 14.13 12.66 1.39
CA GLY A 179 14.67 13.88 0.79
C GLY A 179 15.14 14.93 1.80
N GLU A 180 14.71 14.83 3.07
CA GLU A 180 15.20 15.67 4.17
C GLU A 180 16.59 15.23 4.68
N ILE A 181 17.05 14.02 4.34
CA ILE A 181 18.39 13.53 4.68
C ILE A 181 19.41 14.07 3.65
N PRO A 182 20.58 14.60 4.09
CA PRO A 182 21.61 15.06 3.18
C PRO A 182 22.03 13.97 2.19
N ALA A 183 22.01 14.29 0.89
CA ALA A 183 22.19 13.32 -0.18
C ALA A 183 23.57 12.64 -0.14
N GLU A 184 24.60 13.33 0.37
CA GLU A 184 25.95 12.81 0.58
C GLU A 184 26.01 11.68 1.61
N LEU A 185 24.99 11.54 2.47
CA LEU A 185 24.88 10.47 3.45
C LEU A 185 24.07 9.27 2.93
N ILE A 186 23.49 9.38 1.74
CA ILE A 186 22.62 8.35 1.16
C ILE A 186 23.36 7.65 0.02
N THR A 187 23.48 6.33 0.14
CA THR A 187 23.87 5.48 -1.00
C THR A 187 22.63 4.81 -1.55
N GLU A 188 22.16 5.26 -2.72
CA GLU A 188 21.00 4.66 -3.38
C GLU A 188 21.36 3.27 -3.91
N VAL A 189 20.74 2.24 -3.33
CA VAL A 189 20.91 0.85 -3.77
C VAL A 189 19.79 0.54 -4.76
N ARG A 190 20.09 0.66 -6.05
CA ARG A 190 19.22 0.08 -7.07
C ARG A 190 19.61 -1.39 -7.27
N PRO A 191 18.69 -2.35 -7.08
CA PRO A 191 18.93 -3.70 -7.55
C PRO A 191 19.17 -3.63 -9.06
N ARG A 192 20.43 -3.78 -9.51
CA ARG A 192 20.77 -3.82 -10.95
C ARG A 192 19.96 -4.94 -11.62
N ALA A 193 19.46 -4.82 -12.85
CA ALA A 193 20.10 -4.14 -13.97
C ALA A 193 19.08 -3.52 -14.94
N MET A 194 19.24 -2.24 -15.23
CA MET A 194 19.57 -1.75 -16.58
C MET A 194 20.23 -0.38 -16.39
N ILE A 195 21.48 -0.24 -16.83
CA ILE A 195 22.06 1.07 -17.09
C ILE A 195 21.12 1.71 -18.12
N ALA A 196 20.49 2.84 -17.78
CA ALA A 196 19.77 3.62 -18.77
C ALA A 196 20.78 4.00 -19.86
N LYS A 197 20.69 3.34 -21.03
CA LYS A 197 21.40 3.81 -22.21
C LYS A 197 20.93 5.25 -22.44
N PRO A 198 21.84 6.22 -22.68
CA PRO A 198 21.40 7.55 -23.03
C PRO A 198 20.48 7.43 -24.25
N VAL A 199 19.21 7.78 -24.08
CA VAL A 199 18.25 7.81 -25.17
C VAL A 199 18.65 8.98 -26.04
N HIS A 200 19.52 8.75 -27.02
CA HIS A 200 19.48 9.55 -28.23
C HIS A 200 18.09 9.39 -28.80
N SER A 201 17.39 10.51 -28.97
CA SER A 201 16.08 10.61 -29.59
C SER A 201 16.08 9.83 -30.90
N ALA A 202 15.55 8.60 -30.83
CA ALA A 202 15.24 7.78 -31.96
C ALA A 202 13.75 7.49 -31.84
N THR A 203 12.99 8.28 -32.61
CA THR A 203 11.58 8.12 -32.90
C THR A 203 11.28 6.65 -33.24
N LYS A 204 10.87 5.87 -32.26
CA LYS A 204 10.12 4.63 -32.49
C LYS A 204 8.66 4.87 -32.17
N ALA A 205 7.92 5.09 -33.24
CA ALA A 205 6.48 4.97 -33.25
C ALA A 205 6.08 3.53 -32.86
N GLY A 206 5.25 3.44 -31.81
CA GLY A 206 4.42 2.29 -31.46
C GLY A 206 3.23 2.84 -30.67
N THR A 207 2.17 3.25 -31.36
CA THR A 207 0.87 2.57 -31.51
C THR A 207 -0.17 2.91 -30.43
N PHE A 208 -1.01 3.89 -30.81
CA PHE A 208 -2.41 4.15 -30.45
C PHE A 208 -2.78 4.83 -29.11
N ALA A 209 -3.08 6.13 -29.22
CA ALA A 209 -4.45 6.63 -29.08
C ALA A 209 -4.76 7.51 -30.32
N LYS A 210 -5.40 6.93 -31.35
CA LYS A 210 -6.00 7.73 -32.44
C LYS A 210 -7.29 8.33 -31.90
N ASP A 211 -7.19 9.53 -31.31
CA ASP A 211 -8.17 10.63 -31.46
C ASP A 211 -7.99 11.75 -30.42
N THR A 212 -7.08 11.61 -29.45
CA THR A 212 -6.95 12.62 -28.37
C THR A 212 -5.63 13.39 -28.40
N GLY A 213 -4.64 12.98 -29.22
CA GLY A 213 -3.35 13.68 -29.34
C GLY A 213 -2.43 13.58 -28.11
N ILE A 214 -2.91 13.02 -27.00
CA ILE A 214 -2.17 12.89 -25.73
C ILE A 214 -1.33 11.61 -25.76
N ARG A 215 -0.02 11.74 -25.50
CA ARG A 215 0.91 10.61 -25.37
C ARG A 215 1.61 10.64 -24.01
N ILE A 216 2.02 9.48 -23.54
CA ILE A 216 2.89 9.36 -22.37
C ILE A 216 4.18 10.15 -22.63
N GLY A 217 4.58 10.96 -21.66
CA GLY A 217 5.73 11.86 -21.73
C GLY A 217 5.43 13.26 -22.29
N CYS A 218 4.23 13.51 -22.84
CA CYS A 218 3.87 14.85 -23.29
C CYS A 218 3.62 15.81 -22.12
N SER A 219 4.04 17.07 -22.30
CA SER A 219 3.64 18.15 -21.40
C SER A 219 2.22 18.60 -21.72
N VAL A 220 1.42 18.75 -20.68
CA VAL A 220 0.02 19.19 -20.76
C VAL A 220 -0.23 20.32 -19.78
N ILE A 221 -1.20 21.17 -20.08
CA ILE A 221 -1.75 22.16 -19.16
C ILE A 221 -3.20 21.83 -18.86
N HIS A 222 -3.56 21.94 -17.57
CA HIS A 222 -4.92 21.83 -17.09
C HIS A 222 -5.34 23.14 -16.42
N ALA A 223 -6.51 23.67 -16.76
CA ALA A 223 -7.01 24.96 -16.26
C ALA A 223 -7.00 25.08 -14.72
N LYS A 224 -7.22 23.98 -14.00
CA LYS A 224 -7.23 23.94 -12.52
C LYS A 224 -5.90 23.50 -11.88
N PHE A 225 -5.11 22.70 -12.58
CA PHE A 225 -3.96 22.00 -11.99
C PHE A 225 -2.61 22.48 -12.53
N GLY A 226 -2.63 23.39 -13.52
CA GLY A 226 -1.43 23.97 -14.10
C GLY A 226 -0.75 23.02 -15.05
N LYS A 227 0.56 23.19 -15.20
CA LYS A 227 1.41 22.41 -16.10
C LYS A 227 1.76 21.05 -15.48
N GLY A 228 1.78 20.01 -16.30
CA GLY A 228 2.16 18.68 -15.87
C GLY A 228 2.66 17.81 -17.02
N VAL A 229 3.17 16.63 -16.67
CA VAL A 229 3.66 15.63 -17.64
C VAL A 229 2.81 14.37 -17.52
N VAL A 230 2.37 13.84 -18.65
CA VAL A 230 1.64 12.58 -18.71
C VAL A 230 2.60 11.45 -18.38
N LEU A 231 2.32 10.73 -17.30
CA LEU A 231 3.12 9.58 -16.85
C LEU A 231 2.59 8.26 -17.39
N ASP A 232 1.26 8.14 -17.51
CA ASP A 232 0.63 6.90 -17.91
C ASP A 232 -0.73 7.13 -18.59
N CYS A 233 -1.19 6.15 -19.37
CA CYS A 233 -2.46 6.13 -20.05
C CYS A 233 -3.10 4.73 -19.93
N GLU A 234 -4.29 4.65 -19.36
CA GLU A 234 -5.07 3.41 -19.25
C GLU A 234 -6.37 3.48 -20.06
N GLY A 235 -6.69 2.37 -20.73
CA GLY A 235 -7.90 2.23 -21.55
C GLY A 235 -7.81 2.89 -22.92
N ALA A 236 -8.94 2.89 -23.65
CA ALA A 236 -9.04 3.44 -25.00
C ALA A 236 -10.33 4.25 -25.18
N GLY A 237 -10.32 5.21 -26.10
CA GLY A 237 -11.51 6.00 -26.46
C GLY A 237 -11.91 7.05 -25.41
N SER A 238 -13.21 7.33 -25.32
CA SER A 238 -13.78 8.41 -24.49
C SER A 238 -13.71 8.15 -22.97
N SER A 239 -13.49 6.91 -22.54
CA SER A 239 -13.28 6.55 -21.13
C SER A 239 -11.79 6.37 -20.78
N ALA A 240 -10.87 6.67 -21.70
CA ALA A 240 -9.44 6.59 -21.43
C ALA A 240 -9.08 7.50 -20.25
N ARG A 241 -8.21 7.02 -19.37
CA ARG A 241 -7.71 7.75 -18.20
C ARG A 241 -6.23 8.02 -18.41
N VAL A 242 -5.79 9.21 -18.05
CA VAL A 242 -4.40 9.62 -18.08
C VAL A 242 -3.94 10.02 -16.70
N GLN A 243 -2.74 9.58 -16.33
CA GLN A 243 -2.08 10.03 -15.13
C GLN A 243 -1.18 11.19 -15.49
N VAL A 244 -1.41 12.35 -14.88
CA VAL A 244 -0.61 13.56 -15.11
C VAL A 244 0.04 13.97 -13.80
N ASN A 245 1.35 14.14 -13.80
CA ASN A 245 2.07 14.75 -12.68
C ASN A 245 2.15 16.25 -12.88
N PHE A 246 1.36 16.99 -12.09
CA PHE A 246 1.32 18.45 -12.12
C PHE A 246 2.40 19.04 -11.22
N GLU A 247 3.10 20.07 -11.70
CA GLU A 247 4.24 20.70 -10.99
C GLU A 247 3.86 21.16 -9.58
N GLU A 248 2.67 21.72 -9.39
CA GLU A 248 2.21 22.23 -8.09
C GLU A 248 1.24 21.30 -7.33
N LYS A 249 0.62 20.34 -8.03
CA LYS A 249 -0.50 19.54 -7.48
C LYS A 249 -0.21 18.03 -7.42
N GLY A 250 0.97 17.61 -7.88
CA GLY A 250 1.38 16.22 -7.91
C GLY A 250 0.57 15.38 -8.89
N CYS A 251 0.64 14.05 -8.74
CA CYS A 251 -0.03 13.11 -9.62
C CYS A 251 -1.56 13.12 -9.48
N LYS A 252 -2.26 13.22 -10.61
CA LYS A 252 -3.72 13.09 -10.72
C LYS A 252 -4.12 12.21 -11.88
N TRP A 253 -5.13 11.37 -11.65
CA TRP A 253 -5.81 10.63 -12.70
C TRP A 253 -6.96 11.44 -13.26
N LEU A 254 -6.99 11.59 -14.58
CA LEU A 254 -8.01 12.37 -15.29
C LEU A 254 -8.61 11.51 -16.39
N VAL A 255 -9.94 11.52 -16.52
CA VAL A 255 -10.62 10.90 -17.66
C VAL A 255 -10.50 11.86 -18.84
N VAL A 256 -9.89 11.41 -19.94
CA VAL A 256 -9.47 12.27 -21.06
C VAL A 256 -10.60 13.13 -21.61
N SER A 257 -11.81 12.57 -21.71
CA SER A 257 -13.00 13.27 -22.21
C SER A 257 -13.50 14.42 -21.32
N TYR A 258 -13.16 14.42 -20.03
CA TYR A 258 -13.56 15.45 -19.08
C TYR A 258 -12.38 16.32 -18.60
N ALA A 259 -11.16 15.93 -18.96
CA ALA A 259 -9.94 16.54 -18.44
C ALA A 259 -9.61 17.89 -19.10
N ASN A 260 -10.10 18.18 -20.32
CA ASN A 260 -9.78 19.40 -21.07
C ASN A 260 -8.28 19.77 -20.98
N LEU A 261 -7.42 18.81 -21.33
CA LEU A 261 -5.97 18.99 -21.29
C LEU A 261 -5.48 19.61 -22.60
N ASP A 262 -4.80 20.75 -22.49
CA ASP A 262 -4.12 21.37 -23.62
C ASP A 262 -2.71 20.79 -23.73
N VAL A 263 -2.40 20.16 -24.86
CA VAL A 263 -1.06 19.60 -25.12
C VAL A 263 -0.11 20.74 -25.50
N LEU A 264 0.97 20.89 -24.74
CA LEU A 264 2.04 21.82 -25.07
C LEU A 264 2.98 21.13 -26.06
N THR A 265 3.04 21.66 -27.28
CA THR A 265 3.98 21.22 -28.33
C THR A 265 5.42 21.57 -27.99
#